data_AF-A0A4W4G8U6-F1
#
_entry.id   AF-A0A4W4G8U6-F1
#
_cell.length_a   1.000
_cell.length_b   1.000
_cell.length_c   1.000
_cell.angle_alpha   90.00
_cell.angle_beta   90.00
_cell.angle_gamma   90.00
#
_symmetry.space_group_name_H-M   'P 1'
#
loop_
_entity.id
_entity.type
_entity.pdbx_description
1 polymer ?
#
loop_
_entity_poly.entity_id
_entity_poly.type
_entity_poly.pdbx_seq_one_letter_code
_entity_poly.pdbx_strand_id
1 'polypeptide(L)'
;MAEYSTVQKGSLKLKGLGHVSSGKKKKKTEEERKRLEKQVLTAQNDEEEKKKVYVDKRTPAQIAFDKIQEKRQMERILTKASKTHKRRVEEFNRHLDTLTEHYDIPKVSWTK
;
A
#
# COMPACT_ATOMS: atom_id res chain seq x y z
N MET A 1 27.44 -3.58 13.75
CA MET A 1 26.87 -3.40 15.10
C MET A 1 25.35 -3.33 14.92
N ALA A 2 24.57 -4.22 15.54
CA ALA A 2 23.15 -4.41 15.19
C ALA A 2 22.24 -3.33 15.80
N GLU A 3 21.45 -2.67 14.94
CA GLU A 3 20.55 -1.53 15.19
C GLU A 3 19.38 -1.79 16.18
N TYR A 4 19.20 -3.01 16.69
CA TYR A 4 17.99 -3.42 17.42
C TYR A 4 18.25 -3.96 18.84
N SER A 5 19.42 -3.70 19.43
CA SER A 5 19.74 -4.20 20.78
C SER A 5 18.94 -3.51 21.89
N THR A 6 18.37 -2.34 21.65
CA THR A 6 17.78 -1.46 22.68
C THR A 6 16.25 -1.51 22.78
N VAL A 7 15.60 -2.56 22.26
CA VAL A 7 14.13 -2.69 22.39
C VAL A 7 13.77 -3.24 23.78
N GLN A 8 12.97 -2.48 24.55
CA GLN A 8 12.47 -2.90 25.86
C GLN A 8 11.51 -4.10 25.72
N LYS A 9 11.90 -5.28 26.24
CA LYS A 9 11.14 -6.55 26.17
C LYS A 9 10.25 -6.80 27.40
N GLY A 10 9.52 -5.79 27.86
CA GLY A 10 8.65 -5.88 29.04
C GLY A 10 7.18 -5.56 28.73
N SER A 11 6.25 -6.06 29.55
CA SER A 11 4.84 -5.68 29.44
C SER A 11 4.65 -4.22 29.84
N LEU A 12 3.93 -3.47 28.99
CA LEU A 12 3.72 -2.03 29.13
C LEU A 12 2.87 -1.73 30.37
N LYS A 13 3.46 -1.11 31.40
CA LYS A 13 2.74 -0.65 32.59
C LYS A 13 2.25 0.78 32.39
N LEU A 14 0.94 0.93 32.20
CA LEU A 14 0.28 2.23 32.07
C LEU A 14 -0.06 2.81 33.45
N LYS A 15 0.45 4.00 33.74
CA LYS A 15 0.19 4.73 34.99
C LYS A 15 -1.26 5.24 34.95
N GLY A 16 -2.13 4.67 35.79
CA GLY A 16 -3.55 5.06 35.88
C GLY A 16 -4.54 3.91 36.12
N LEU A 17 -4.12 2.65 35.96
CA LEU A 17 -4.95 1.50 36.33
C LEU A 17 -4.84 1.21 37.83
N GLY A 18 -5.39 2.10 38.66
CA GLY A 18 -5.81 1.73 40.02
C GLY A 18 -6.94 0.70 39.95
N HIS A 19 -7.10 -0.13 40.98
CA HIS A 19 -8.12 -1.19 41.07
C HIS A 19 -9.54 -0.61 40.92
N VAL A 20 -10.06 -0.58 39.69
CA VAL A 20 -11.39 -0.06 39.38
C VAL A 20 -12.42 -1.11 39.79
N SER A 21 -13.29 -0.75 40.75
CA SER A 21 -14.37 -1.63 41.22
C SER A 21 -15.27 -2.10 40.06
N SER A 22 -15.73 -3.34 40.14
CA SER A 22 -16.46 -4.05 39.09
C SER A 22 -17.69 -3.29 38.56
N GLY A 23 -18.38 -2.52 39.41
CA GLY A 23 -19.51 -1.67 39.03
C GLY A 23 -19.12 -0.46 38.17
N LYS A 24 -17.99 0.19 38.47
CA LYS A 24 -17.47 1.31 37.66
C LYS A 24 -16.93 0.82 36.32
N LYS A 25 -16.40 -0.41 36.29
CA LYS A 25 -15.97 -1.09 35.07
C LYS A 25 -17.15 -1.35 34.14
N LYS A 26 -18.25 -1.95 34.63
CA LYS A 26 -19.48 -2.20 33.83
C LYS A 26 -20.11 -0.92 33.28
N LYS A 27 -20.22 0.14 34.09
CA LYS A 27 -20.79 1.42 33.64
C LYS A 27 -19.95 2.07 32.53
N LYS A 28 -18.62 1.98 32.64
CA LYS A 28 -17.70 2.48 31.59
C LYS A 28 -17.81 1.67 30.30
N THR A 29 -17.93 0.33 30.38
CA THR A 29 -18.10 -0.50 29.17
C THR A 29 -19.42 -0.24 28.47
N GLU A 30 -20.51 0.02 29.21
CA GLU A 30 -21.81 0.32 28.58
C GLU A 30 -21.84 1.70 27.92
N GLU A 31 -21.18 2.70 28.51
CA GLU A 31 -21.05 4.02 27.90
C GLU A 31 -20.16 3.98 26.64
N GLU A 32 -19.07 3.20 26.67
CA GLU A 32 -18.22 2.97 25.49
C GLU A 32 -18.99 2.22 24.38
N ARG A 33 -19.80 1.22 24.73
CA ARG A 33 -20.62 0.49 23.75
C ARG A 33 -21.66 1.40 23.10
N LYS A 34 -22.34 2.25 23.87
CA LYS A 34 -23.29 3.25 23.33
C LYS A 34 -22.60 4.29 22.46
N ARG A 35 -21.35 4.69 22.75
CA ARG A 35 -20.58 5.57 21.87
C ARG A 35 -20.17 4.87 20.58
N LEU A 36 -19.78 3.60 20.65
CA LEU A 36 -19.44 2.80 19.47
C LEU A 36 -20.67 2.60 18.57
N GLU A 37 -21.82 2.23 19.14
CA GLU A 37 -23.09 2.06 18.42
C GLU A 37 -23.50 3.37 17.73
N LYS A 38 -23.37 4.52 18.42
CA LYS A 38 -23.62 5.84 17.82
C LYS A 38 -22.63 6.18 16.69
N GLN A 39 -21.35 5.89 16.85
CA GLN A 39 -20.34 6.11 15.80
C GLN A 39 -20.58 5.23 14.57
N VAL A 40 -21.01 3.99 14.77
CA VAL A 40 -21.37 3.07 13.67
C VAL A 40 -22.62 3.56 12.95
N LEU A 41 -23.65 4.00 13.68
CA LEU A 41 -24.88 4.56 13.09
C LEU A 41 -24.62 5.87 12.34
N THR A 42 -23.74 6.75 12.83
CA THR A 42 -23.36 7.98 12.11
C THR A 42 -22.53 7.67 10.88
N ALA A 43 -21.59 6.71 10.96
CA ALA A 43 -20.79 6.28 9.81
C ALA A 43 -21.65 5.61 8.73
N GLN A 44 -22.70 4.87 9.10
CA GLN A 44 -23.64 4.28 8.16
C GLN A 44 -24.54 5.33 7.48
N ASN A 45 -25.01 6.34 8.22
CA ASN A 45 -25.77 7.45 7.62
C ASN A 45 -24.90 8.32 6.69
N ASP A 46 -23.63 8.57 7.06
CA ASP A 46 -22.69 9.29 6.19
C ASP A 46 -22.34 8.49 4.92
N GLU A 47 -22.33 7.16 4.98
CA GLU A 47 -22.17 6.27 3.82
C GLU A 47 -23.44 6.24 2.94
N GLU A 48 -24.64 6.30 3.53
CA GLU A 48 -25.90 6.37 2.79
C GLU A 48 -26.13 7.74 2.13
N GLU A 49 -25.76 8.85 2.78
CA GLU A 49 -25.86 10.19 2.18
C GLU A 49 -24.81 10.43 1.08
N LYS A 50 -23.63 9.78 1.15
CA LYS A 50 -22.62 9.81 0.08
C LYS A 50 -22.95 8.89 -1.10
N LYS A 51 -23.93 7.99 -0.95
CA LYS A 51 -24.55 7.21 -2.05
C LYS A 51 -25.64 7.98 -2.80
N LYS A 52 -25.65 9.32 -2.73
CA LYS A 52 -26.32 10.14 -3.76
C LYS A 52 -25.61 9.91 -5.10
N VAL A 53 -26.07 8.87 -5.79
CA VAL A 53 -25.88 8.50 -7.21
C VAL A 53 -24.62 9.14 -7.80
N TYR A 54 -23.48 8.46 -7.69
CA TYR A 54 -22.31 8.78 -8.51
C TYR A 54 -22.70 8.54 -9.97
N VAL A 55 -23.22 9.58 -10.63
CA VAL A 55 -23.42 9.56 -12.07
C VAL A 55 -22.03 9.65 -12.67
N ASP A 56 -21.58 8.56 -13.27
CA ASP A 56 -20.29 8.51 -13.95
C ASP A 56 -20.30 9.53 -15.10
N LYS A 57 -19.59 10.65 -14.92
CA LYS A 57 -19.49 11.74 -15.90
C LYS A 57 -18.50 11.39 -17.02
N ARG A 58 -17.93 10.19 -17.02
CA ARG A 58 -16.96 9.76 -18.02
C ARG A 58 -17.62 9.61 -19.39
N THR A 59 -16.87 10.02 -20.41
CA THR A 59 -17.30 9.79 -21.80
C THR A 59 -17.22 8.30 -22.13
N PRO A 60 -17.97 7.82 -23.15
CA PRO A 60 -17.85 6.43 -23.61
C PRO A 60 -16.40 6.03 -23.95
N ALA A 61 -15.61 6.96 -24.49
CA ALA A 61 -14.19 6.76 -24.78
C ALA A 61 -13.33 6.60 -23.51
N GLN A 62 -13.60 7.38 -22.47
CA GLN A 62 -12.92 7.25 -21.17
C GLN A 62 -13.25 5.90 -20.52
N ILE A 63 -14.53 5.50 -20.53
CA ILE A 63 -14.96 4.19 -20.00
C ILE A 63 -14.27 3.04 -20.74
N ALA A 64 -14.14 3.13 -22.07
CA ALA A 64 -13.45 2.12 -22.86
C ALA A 64 -11.95 2.08 -22.54
N PHE A 65 -11.30 3.24 -22.37
CA PHE A 65 -9.90 3.34 -21.99
C PHE A 65 -9.65 2.72 -20.60
N ASP A 66 -10.48 3.05 -19.61
CA ASP A 66 -10.34 2.54 -18.25
C ASP A 66 -10.49 1.01 -18.20
N LYS A 67 -11.47 0.46 -18.92
CA LYS A 67 -11.62 -1.00 -19.07
C LYS A 67 -10.39 -1.67 -19.68
N ILE A 68 -9.75 -1.03 -20.66
CA ILE A 68 -8.51 -1.54 -21.26
C ILE A 68 -7.34 -1.41 -20.27
N GLN A 69 -7.27 -0.32 -19.53
CA GLN A 69 -6.24 -0.08 -18.53
C GLN A 69 -6.34 -1.09 -17.38
N GLU A 70 -7.54 -1.39 -16.89
CA GLU A 70 -7.80 -2.41 -15.87
C GLU A 70 -7.34 -3.79 -16.32
N LYS A 71 -7.69 -4.19 -17.56
CA LYS A 71 -7.20 -5.45 -18.15
C LYS A 71 -5.68 -5.52 -18.17
N ARG A 72 -5.01 -4.47 -18.68
CA ARG A 72 -3.55 -4.39 -18.73
C ARG A 72 -2.91 -4.30 -17.34
N GLN A 73 -3.61 -3.72 -16.37
CA GLN A 73 -3.12 -3.61 -15.00
C GLN A 73 -3.00 -4.98 -14.36
N MET A 74 -3.97 -5.88 -14.56
CA MET A 74 -3.87 -7.27 -14.06
C MET A 74 -2.65 -7.98 -14.64
N GLU A 75 -2.43 -7.87 -15.96
CA GLU A 75 -1.24 -8.43 -16.62
C GLU A 75 0.07 -7.83 -16.08
N ARG A 76 0.11 -6.50 -15.88
CA ARG A 76 1.26 -5.80 -15.28
C ARG A 76 1.53 -6.22 -13.84
N ILE A 77 0.49 -6.44 -13.05
CA ILE A 77 0.62 -6.92 -11.67
C ILE A 77 1.21 -8.33 -11.69
N LEU A 78 0.69 -9.23 -12.52
CA LEU A 78 1.17 -10.61 -12.63
C LEU A 78 2.64 -10.67 -13.07
N THR A 79 3.01 -9.90 -14.09
CA THR A 79 4.38 -9.81 -14.62
C THR A 79 5.36 -9.17 -13.63
N LYS A 80 4.93 -8.15 -12.86
CA LYS A 80 5.77 -7.58 -11.79
C LYS A 80 5.94 -8.53 -10.61
N ALA A 81 4.90 -9.28 -10.27
CA ALA A 81 4.93 -10.27 -9.19
C ALA A 81 5.80 -11.49 -9.53
N SER A 82 5.87 -11.88 -10.80
CA SER A 82 6.62 -13.08 -11.23
C SER A 82 8.14 -12.95 -11.05
N LYS A 83 8.69 -11.73 -11.09
CA LYS A 83 10.13 -11.47 -10.93
C LYS A 83 10.43 -10.74 -9.62
N THR A 84 11.25 -11.37 -8.78
CA THR A 84 11.83 -10.71 -7.60
C THR A 84 12.72 -9.54 -8.02
N HIS A 85 12.95 -8.58 -7.11
CA HIS A 85 13.83 -7.45 -7.40
C HIS A 85 15.24 -7.90 -7.77
N LYS A 86 15.80 -8.87 -7.02
CA LYS A 86 17.12 -9.45 -7.30
C LYS A 86 17.22 -10.00 -8.73
N ARG A 87 16.22 -10.79 -9.16
CA ARG A 87 16.18 -11.34 -10.52
C ARG A 87 16.08 -10.25 -11.60
N ARG A 88 15.36 -9.15 -11.32
CA ARG A 88 15.30 -7.98 -12.23
C ARG A 88 16.66 -7.29 -12.35
N VAL A 89 17.38 -7.14 -11.23
CA VAL A 89 18.73 -6.56 -11.23
C VAL A 89 19.71 -7.47 -11.97
N GLU A 90 19.65 -8.78 -11.74
CA GLU A 90 20.48 -9.75 -12.47
C GLU A 90 20.21 -9.74 -13.98
N GLU A 91 18.95 -9.71 -14.41
CA GLU A 91 18.58 -9.62 -15.83
C GLU A 91 19.04 -8.30 -16.45
N PHE A 92 18.92 -7.19 -15.71
CA PHE A 92 19.42 -5.90 -16.14
C PHE A 92 20.95 -5.89 -16.31
N ASN A 93 21.69 -6.45 -15.34
CA ASN A 93 23.14 -6.54 -15.43
C ASN A 93 23.57 -7.44 -16.60
N ARG A 94 22.92 -8.59 -16.79
CA ARG A 94 23.16 -9.44 -17.97
C ARG A 94 22.92 -8.69 -19.28
N HIS A 95 21.87 -7.86 -19.34
CA HIS A 95 21.60 -7.05 -20.52
C HIS A 95 22.70 -6.01 -20.76
N LEU A 96 23.19 -5.34 -19.71
CA LEU A 96 24.30 -4.40 -19.82
C LEU A 96 25.60 -5.08 -20.25
N ASP A 97 25.89 -6.28 -19.76
CA ASP A 97 27.08 -7.05 -20.16
C ASP A 97 27.05 -7.42 -21.66
N THR A 98 25.86 -7.66 -22.21
CA THR A 98 25.69 -7.94 -23.65
C THR A 98 25.72 -6.69 -24.52
N LEU A 99 25.65 -5.50 -23.92
CA LEU A 99 25.49 -4.25 -24.63
C LEU A 99 26.87 -3.77 -25.12
N THR A 100 26.92 -3.35 -26.38
CA THR A 100 28.17 -2.88 -26.98
C THR A 100 28.66 -1.61 -26.29
N GLU A 101 29.92 -1.59 -25.87
CA GLU A 101 30.55 -0.40 -25.29
C GLU A 101 30.56 0.79 -26.26
N HIS A 102 30.71 0.50 -27.56
CA HIS A 102 30.80 1.50 -28.62
C HIS A 102 29.64 1.30 -29.61
N TYR A 103 28.90 2.38 -29.88
CA TYR A 103 27.73 2.38 -30.76
C TYR A 103 28.04 2.82 -32.20
N ASP A 104 29.30 3.10 -32.49
CA ASP A 104 29.75 3.55 -33.81
C ASP A 104 31.13 2.94 -34.12
N ILE A 105 31.42 2.84 -35.42
CA ILE A 105 32.64 2.20 -35.90
C ILE A 105 33.80 3.21 -35.75
N PRO A 106 34.92 2.81 -35.14
CA PRO A 106 36.07 3.70 -35.04
C PRO A 106 36.57 4.11 -36.43
N LYS A 107 36.96 5.38 -36.57
CA LYS A 107 37.47 5.92 -37.83
C LYS A 107 38.83 5.30 -38.15
N VAL A 108 39.16 5.20 -39.44
CA VAL A 108 40.39 4.55 -39.93
C VAL A 108 41.67 5.21 -39.40
N SER A 109 41.65 6.52 -39.11
CA SER A 109 42.76 7.25 -38.49
C SER A 109 42.66 7.38 -36.96
N TRP A 110 41.78 6.61 -36.31
CA TRP A 110 41.63 6.64 -34.86
C TRP A 110 42.79 5.89 -34.19
N THR A 111 43.85 6.63 -33.86
CA THR A 111 44.84 6.19 -32.86
C THR A 111 44.35 6.52 -31.46
N LYS A 112 44.59 5.59 -30.53
CA LYS A 112 44.17 5.68 -29.13
C LYS A 112 44.85 6.82 -28.37
#